data_AF-A0A654C5C1-F1
#
_entry.id   AF-A0A654C5C1-F1
#
_cell.length_a   1.000
_cell.length_b   1.000
_cell.length_c   1.000
_cell.angle_alpha   90.00
_cell.angle_beta   90.00
_cell.angle_gamma   90.00
#
_symmetry.space_group_name_H-M   'P 1'
#
loop_
_entity.id
_entity.type
_entity.pdbx_description
1 polymer ?
#
loop_
_entity_poly.entity_id
_entity_poly.type
_entity_poly.pdbx_seq_one_letter_code
_entity_poly.pdbx_strand_id
1 'polypeptide(L)'
;MGFQKDAIVNINIPGAFQNSTKGLVLKNELKKLPDIKAISFGNIAPAMNGWMTTGITYDQSPTKESLTFDSRSGDENYLEVYQIPLLAGRNIRLLDSTSEMLINRKGLELLHIKDPQDAIGKTFENGQNIIVGVMEDFDLASARQAVKPVLYTGSKEGYVLHIALDQSHPENWKNTIDKITANYKSVFPDDELDLKFLDDVVQNFYTQEKQLSKLLSWAVGLSILIAGLGLFGLAIFTANQRTKEIGIRKVLGASVFQITFLLLRNLLSLVAIACLVAFPIAYYFMQSWLNEFVYRTTISPWIFGLSALGLIAFASLVLSTKSVFAAKANPINSLRDE
;
A
#
# COMPACT_ATOMS: atom_id res chain seq x y z
N MET A 1 -6.29 2.26 6.60
CA MET A 1 -6.15 1.03 7.40
C MET A 1 -7.20 1.01 8.50
N GLY A 2 -7.32 2.03 9.35
CA GLY A 2 -8.40 2.07 10.38
C GLY A 2 -8.11 1.22 11.63
N PHE A 3 -6.87 0.75 11.77
CA PHE A 3 -6.34 0.06 12.95
C PHE A 3 -4.83 0.33 13.08
N GLN A 4 -4.31 0.22 14.31
CA GLN A 4 -2.88 0.27 14.61
C GLN A 4 -2.20 -0.97 14.03
N LYS A 5 -1.08 -0.77 13.34
CA LYS A 5 -0.28 -1.86 12.77
C LYS A 5 1.18 -1.87 13.25
N ASP A 6 1.69 -0.69 13.62
CA ASP A 6 3.07 -0.57 14.06
C ASP A 6 3.25 -1.18 15.44
N ALA A 7 4.37 -1.89 15.61
CA ALA A 7 4.72 -2.61 16.84
C ALA A 7 3.70 -3.69 17.25
N ILE A 8 2.93 -4.22 16.30
CA ILE A 8 2.05 -5.37 16.53
C ILE A 8 2.69 -6.63 15.97
N VAL A 9 2.70 -7.66 16.81
CA VAL A 9 3.22 -8.98 16.50
C VAL A 9 2.10 -10.01 16.64
N ASN A 10 1.97 -10.89 15.65
CA ASN A 10 1.08 -12.02 15.68
C ASN A 10 1.89 -13.32 15.81
N ILE A 11 1.45 -14.22 16.68
CA ILE A 11 2.06 -15.54 16.88
C ILE A 11 1.01 -16.60 16.67
N ASN A 12 1.25 -17.53 15.76
CA ASN A 12 0.36 -18.67 15.53
C ASN A 12 0.59 -19.77 16.58
N ILE A 13 -0.51 -20.25 17.16
CA ILE A 13 -0.52 -21.41 18.05
C ILE A 13 -0.60 -22.68 17.20
N PRO A 14 0.35 -23.62 17.36
CA PRO A 14 0.38 -24.86 16.57
C PRO A 14 -0.85 -25.72 16.91
N GLY A 15 -1.38 -26.45 15.93
CA GLY A 15 -2.59 -27.27 16.12
C GLY A 15 -3.90 -26.48 16.21
N ALA A 16 -3.88 -25.17 15.93
CA ALA A 16 -5.04 -24.28 15.94
C ALA A 16 -5.86 -24.38 17.25
N PHE A 17 -7.18 -24.54 17.15
CA PHE A 17 -8.08 -24.59 18.31
C PHE A 17 -7.79 -25.75 19.28
N GLN A 18 -7.14 -26.83 18.84
CA GLN A 18 -6.83 -27.98 19.70
C GLN A 18 -5.90 -27.62 20.87
N ASN A 19 -5.05 -26.62 20.68
CA ASN A 19 -4.10 -26.14 21.68
C ASN A 19 -4.51 -24.80 22.30
N SER A 20 -5.78 -24.42 22.19
CA SER A 20 -6.32 -23.17 22.73
C SER A 20 -5.96 -22.96 24.22
N THR A 21 -6.09 -24.01 25.05
CA THR A 21 -5.72 -23.97 26.48
C THR A 21 -4.23 -23.64 26.69
N LYS A 22 -3.34 -24.22 25.89
CA LYS A 22 -1.90 -23.91 25.94
C LYS A 22 -1.62 -22.49 25.46
N GLY A 23 -2.33 -22.04 24.42
CA GLY A 23 -2.29 -20.65 23.94
C GLY A 23 -2.69 -19.65 25.03
N LEU A 24 -3.73 -19.97 25.82
CA LEU A 24 -4.16 -19.15 26.95
C LEU A 24 -3.11 -19.10 28.09
N VAL A 25 -2.44 -20.23 28.37
CA VAL A 25 -1.30 -20.26 29.31
C VAL A 25 -0.19 -19.32 28.82
N LEU A 26 0.20 -19.44 27.55
CA LEU A 26 1.21 -18.56 26.95
C LEU A 26 0.79 -17.08 27.04
N LYS A 27 -0.46 -16.75 26.69
CA LYS A 27 -1.02 -15.40 26.82
C LYS A 27 -0.80 -14.84 28.23
N ASN A 28 -1.13 -15.63 29.26
CA ASN A 28 -1.05 -15.21 30.65
C ASN A 28 0.40 -15.00 31.13
N GLU A 29 1.35 -15.78 30.63
CA GLU A 29 2.78 -15.56 30.92
C GLU A 29 3.31 -14.31 30.21
N LEU A 30 2.97 -14.12 28.94
CA LEU A 30 3.42 -12.95 28.17
C LEU A 30 2.83 -11.65 28.72
N LYS A 31 1.57 -11.66 29.21
CA LYS A 31 0.94 -10.50 29.83
C LYS A 31 1.73 -9.92 31.02
N LYS A 32 2.60 -10.71 31.65
CA LYS A 32 3.44 -10.26 32.77
C LYS A 32 4.65 -9.44 32.34
N LEU A 33 4.98 -9.42 31.04
CA LEU A 33 6.12 -8.67 30.51
C LEU A 33 5.78 -7.17 30.44
N PRO A 34 6.60 -6.28 31.01
CA PRO A 34 6.30 -4.84 31.07
C PRO A 34 6.32 -4.16 29.69
N ASP A 35 7.08 -4.73 28.75
CA ASP A 35 7.25 -4.19 27.39
C ASP A 35 6.06 -4.55 26.45
N ILE A 36 5.07 -5.30 26.94
CA ILE A 36 3.83 -5.64 26.23
C ILE A 36 2.70 -4.76 26.76
N LYS A 37 2.17 -3.88 25.91
CA LYS A 37 1.08 -2.96 26.28
C LYS A 37 -0.27 -3.65 26.35
N ALA A 38 -0.55 -4.48 25.34
CA ALA A 38 -1.81 -5.20 25.24
C ALA A 38 -1.57 -6.55 24.58
N ILE A 39 -2.37 -7.54 24.98
CA ILE A 39 -2.34 -8.89 24.41
C ILE A 39 -3.76 -9.43 24.30
N SER A 40 -4.07 -9.94 23.12
CA SER A 40 -5.35 -10.58 22.79
C SER A 40 -5.10 -11.98 22.23
N PHE A 41 -6.01 -12.90 22.52
CA PHE A 41 -6.05 -14.23 21.97
C PHE A 41 -7.33 -14.40 21.19
N GLY A 42 -7.20 -14.83 19.94
CA GLY A 42 -8.32 -14.93 19.04
C GLY A 42 -7.95 -15.69 17.77
N ASN A 43 -8.68 -15.38 16.71
CA ASN A 43 -8.46 -15.96 15.40
C ASN A 43 -7.48 -15.10 14.59
N ILE A 44 -7.79 -14.68 13.38
CA ILE A 44 -6.87 -13.93 12.54
C ILE A 44 -6.75 -12.46 12.94
N ALA A 45 -5.67 -11.82 12.49
CA ALA A 45 -5.49 -10.37 12.59
C ALA A 45 -6.48 -9.59 11.70
N PRO A 46 -6.65 -8.26 11.89
CA PRO A 46 -7.53 -7.44 11.06
C PRO A 46 -7.15 -7.53 9.57
N ALA A 47 -5.86 -7.39 9.28
CA ALA A 47 -5.29 -7.55 7.96
C ALA A 47 -4.73 -8.96 7.73
N MET A 48 -5.26 -9.66 6.73
CA MET A 48 -4.67 -10.92 6.27
C MET A 48 -4.87 -11.15 4.77
N ASN A 49 -4.05 -12.04 4.19
CA ASN A 49 -4.25 -12.50 2.82
C ASN A 49 -5.24 -13.67 2.83
N GLY A 50 -6.49 -13.42 2.44
CA GLY A 50 -7.56 -14.42 2.43
C GLY A 50 -8.85 -13.88 3.02
N TRP A 51 -9.87 -14.75 3.11
CA TRP A 51 -11.15 -14.41 3.70
C TRP A 51 -11.56 -15.48 4.70
N MET A 52 -12.09 -15.04 5.82
CA MET A 52 -12.81 -15.93 6.73
C MET A 52 -14.22 -15.38 6.83
N THR A 53 -15.12 -15.93 6.03
CA THR A 53 -16.51 -15.47 5.98
C THR A 53 -17.42 -16.43 6.71
N THR A 54 -18.45 -15.88 7.34
CA THR A 54 -19.54 -16.66 7.91
C THR A 54 -20.88 -16.13 7.38
N GLY A 55 -21.81 -17.03 7.09
CA GLY A 55 -23.21 -16.68 6.87
C GLY A 55 -23.94 -16.71 8.20
N ILE A 56 -24.68 -15.65 8.53
CA ILE A 56 -25.45 -15.55 9.77
C ILE A 56 -26.80 -14.91 9.51
N THR A 57 -27.84 -15.43 10.16
CA THR A 57 -29.23 -14.99 9.95
C THR A 57 -29.60 -13.89 10.93
N TYR A 58 -30.05 -12.77 10.40
CA TYR A 58 -30.51 -11.62 11.19
C TYR A 58 -31.97 -11.80 11.61
N ASP A 59 -32.23 -11.86 12.92
CA ASP A 59 -33.53 -12.26 13.46
C ASP A 59 -34.65 -11.28 13.12
N GLN A 60 -34.30 -10.00 13.00
CA GLN A 60 -35.23 -8.93 12.66
C GLN A 60 -35.42 -8.76 11.14
N SER A 61 -34.79 -9.60 10.30
CA SER A 61 -35.02 -9.60 8.86
C SER A 61 -36.34 -10.29 8.51
N PRO A 62 -37.23 -9.65 7.72
CA PRO A 62 -38.48 -10.28 7.28
C PRO A 62 -38.27 -11.48 6.36
N THR A 63 -37.15 -11.52 5.61
CA THR A 63 -36.83 -12.61 4.68
C THR A 63 -36.05 -13.75 5.35
N LYS A 64 -35.49 -13.52 6.56
CA LYS A 64 -34.58 -14.44 7.25
C LYS A 64 -33.44 -14.97 6.36
N GLU A 65 -32.99 -14.15 5.41
CA GLU A 65 -31.86 -14.50 4.56
C GLU A 65 -30.55 -14.51 5.36
N SER A 66 -29.66 -15.44 4.99
CA SER A 66 -28.32 -15.52 5.56
C SER A 66 -27.45 -14.39 5.00
N LEU A 67 -26.98 -13.53 5.88
CA LEU A 67 -26.09 -12.42 5.54
C LEU A 67 -24.64 -12.87 5.70
N THR A 68 -23.80 -12.53 4.72
CA THR A 68 -22.38 -12.90 4.75
C THR A 68 -21.54 -11.78 5.37
N PHE A 69 -20.80 -12.12 6.42
CA PHE A 69 -19.84 -11.23 7.07
C PHE A 69 -18.44 -11.84 7.05
N ASP A 70 -17.43 -10.98 7.04
CA ASP A 70 -16.09 -11.38 7.42
C ASP A 70 -16.05 -11.58 8.94
N SER A 71 -15.63 -12.76 9.38
CA SER A 71 -15.72 -13.24 10.76
C SER A 71 -14.39 -13.06 11.47
N ARG A 72 -14.44 -12.33 12.58
CA ARG A 72 -13.36 -12.20 13.55
C ARG A 72 -13.86 -12.69 14.90
N SER A 73 -12.96 -13.28 15.67
CA SER A 73 -13.30 -13.77 17.00
C SER A 73 -12.10 -13.70 17.93
N GLY A 74 -12.38 -13.53 19.21
CA GLY A 74 -11.35 -13.53 20.23
C GLY A 74 -11.84 -12.89 21.53
N ASP A 75 -10.89 -12.51 22.35
CA ASP A 75 -11.17 -11.94 23.65
C ASP A 75 -11.41 -10.42 23.64
N GLU A 76 -11.68 -9.90 24.83
CA GLU A 76 -12.02 -8.50 25.09
C GLU A 76 -10.90 -7.52 24.70
N ASN A 77 -9.66 -7.96 24.54
CA ASN A 77 -8.51 -7.08 24.32
C ASN A 77 -8.21 -6.83 22.83
N TYR A 78 -8.92 -7.47 21.90
CA TYR A 78 -8.61 -7.35 20.47
C TYR A 78 -8.69 -5.91 19.96
N LEU A 79 -9.78 -5.21 20.32
CA LEU A 79 -9.96 -3.80 19.94
C LEU A 79 -8.89 -2.89 20.55
N GLU A 80 -8.40 -3.21 21.75
CA GLU A 80 -7.33 -2.46 22.42
C GLU A 80 -5.97 -2.66 21.73
N VAL A 81 -5.62 -3.91 21.39
CA VAL A 81 -4.39 -4.25 20.66
C VAL A 81 -4.31 -3.49 19.33
N TYR A 82 -5.41 -3.46 18.60
CA TYR A 82 -5.49 -2.84 17.27
C TYR A 82 -5.98 -1.39 17.29
N GLN A 83 -6.30 -0.83 18.46
CA GLN A 83 -6.84 0.52 18.62
C GLN A 83 -8.02 0.81 17.67
N ILE A 84 -8.95 -0.15 17.55
CA ILE A 84 -10.13 -0.03 16.69
C ILE A 84 -11.21 0.76 17.44
N PRO A 85 -11.64 1.94 16.96
CA PRO A 85 -12.63 2.77 17.64
C PRO A 85 -14.02 2.13 17.64
N LEU A 86 -14.77 2.35 18.72
CA LEU A 86 -16.20 2.07 18.80
C LEU A 86 -17.01 3.33 18.48
N LEU A 87 -17.94 3.21 17.53
CA LEU A 87 -18.88 4.26 17.14
C LEU A 87 -20.12 4.31 18.06
N ALA A 88 -20.53 3.14 18.58
CA ALA A 88 -21.68 3.01 19.47
C ALA A 88 -21.57 1.78 20.37
N GLY A 89 -22.33 1.78 21.47
CA GLY A 89 -22.38 0.69 22.43
C GLY A 89 -21.08 0.52 23.21
N ARG A 90 -20.68 -0.73 23.43
CA ARG A 90 -19.51 -1.11 24.22
C ARG A 90 -18.79 -2.31 23.61
N ASN A 91 -17.62 -2.61 24.13
CA ASN A 91 -16.89 -3.82 23.77
C ASN A 91 -17.60 -5.09 24.27
N ILE A 92 -17.26 -6.23 23.68
CA ILE A 92 -17.79 -7.55 24.05
C ILE A 92 -17.34 -7.96 25.44
N ARG A 93 -18.09 -8.90 26.02
CA ARG A 93 -17.76 -9.66 27.22
C ARG A 93 -17.81 -11.13 26.87
N LEU A 94 -16.93 -11.91 27.50
CA LEU A 94 -16.92 -13.36 27.34
C LEU A 94 -17.97 -13.97 28.29
N LEU A 95 -19.11 -14.38 27.72
CA LEU A 95 -20.19 -15.05 28.42
C LEU A 95 -20.18 -16.57 28.14
N ASP A 96 -20.91 -17.35 28.93
CA ASP A 96 -20.93 -18.81 28.81
C ASP A 96 -22.08 -19.34 27.92
N SER A 97 -23.19 -18.60 27.81
CA SER A 97 -24.45 -19.09 27.20
C SER A 97 -24.93 -18.30 25.98
N THR A 98 -24.46 -17.07 25.80
CA THR A 98 -24.81 -16.19 24.66
C THR A 98 -23.56 -15.48 24.19
N SER A 99 -23.44 -15.24 22.89
CA SER A 99 -22.27 -14.58 22.33
C SER A 99 -22.55 -13.10 22.11
N GLU A 100 -21.77 -12.24 22.73
CA GLU A 100 -21.78 -10.82 22.39
C GLU A 100 -20.98 -10.60 21.09
N MET A 101 -21.50 -9.75 20.21
CA MET A 101 -20.87 -9.44 18.95
C MET A 101 -20.77 -7.94 18.69
N LEU A 102 -19.78 -7.55 17.89
CA LEU A 102 -19.63 -6.23 17.31
C LEU A 102 -19.78 -6.32 15.80
N ILE A 103 -20.24 -5.24 15.19
CA ILE A 103 -20.26 -5.10 13.74
C ILE A 103 -19.60 -3.78 13.34
N ASN A 104 -18.99 -3.69 12.17
CA ASN A 104 -18.51 -2.40 11.67
C ASN A 104 -19.62 -1.58 11.00
N ARG A 105 -19.31 -0.34 10.61
CA ARG A 105 -20.24 0.54 9.88
C ARG A 105 -20.72 -0.08 8.57
N LYS A 106 -19.88 -0.80 7.82
CA LYS A 106 -20.34 -1.58 6.65
C LYS A 106 -21.32 -2.70 7.00
N GLY A 107 -21.22 -3.29 8.18
CA GLY A 107 -22.23 -4.21 8.70
C GLY A 107 -23.60 -3.56 8.89
N LEU A 108 -23.65 -2.30 9.33
CA LEU A 108 -24.91 -1.56 9.46
C LEU A 108 -25.61 -1.34 8.12
N GLU A 109 -24.84 -1.07 7.06
CA GLU A 109 -25.37 -0.90 5.70
C GLU A 109 -26.08 -2.17 5.21
N LEU A 110 -25.52 -3.36 5.50
CA LEU A 110 -26.18 -4.64 5.20
C LEU A 110 -27.50 -4.83 5.95
N LEU A 111 -27.57 -4.35 7.19
CA LEU A 111 -28.77 -4.43 8.02
C LEU A 111 -29.78 -3.33 7.73
N HIS A 112 -29.48 -2.43 6.77
CA HIS A 112 -30.25 -1.22 6.47
C HIS A 112 -30.46 -0.31 7.70
N ILE A 113 -29.47 -0.28 8.60
CA ILE A 113 -29.46 0.57 9.80
C ILE A 113 -28.59 1.80 9.52
N LYS A 114 -29.11 3.00 9.80
CA LYS A 114 -28.38 4.26 9.57
C LYS A 114 -27.64 4.75 10.82
N ASP A 115 -28.29 4.71 11.97
CA ASP A 115 -27.69 5.12 13.24
C ASP A 115 -27.01 3.92 13.92
N PRO A 116 -25.71 3.99 14.24
CA PRO A 116 -25.03 2.94 14.98
C PRO A 116 -25.70 2.55 16.32
N GLN A 117 -26.37 3.48 17.01
CA GLN A 117 -27.04 3.17 18.28
C GLN A 117 -28.25 2.26 18.10
N ASP A 118 -28.94 2.34 16.96
CA ASP A 118 -30.12 1.51 16.68
C ASP A 118 -29.79 0.03 16.52
N ALA A 119 -28.52 -0.31 16.24
CA ALA A 119 -28.07 -1.69 16.10
C ALA A 119 -27.86 -2.40 17.45
N ILE A 120 -27.71 -1.64 18.54
CA ILE A 120 -27.42 -2.22 19.85
C ILE A 120 -28.63 -3.01 20.36
N GLY A 121 -28.38 -4.23 20.83
CA GLY A 121 -29.40 -5.16 21.34
C GLY A 121 -30.10 -5.99 20.26
N LYS A 122 -29.81 -5.76 18.97
CA LYS A 122 -30.32 -6.61 17.90
C LYS A 122 -29.63 -7.96 17.87
N THR A 123 -30.29 -8.97 17.31
CA THR A 123 -29.90 -10.36 17.49
C THR A 123 -29.77 -11.13 16.18
N PHE A 124 -28.95 -12.17 16.23
CA PHE A 124 -28.76 -13.13 15.16
C PHE A 124 -28.88 -14.56 15.71
N GLU A 125 -29.21 -15.50 14.82
CA GLU A 125 -29.33 -16.93 15.12
C GLU A 125 -30.28 -17.21 16.29
N ASN A 126 -31.49 -16.63 16.23
CA ASN A 126 -32.55 -16.75 17.23
C ASN A 126 -32.10 -16.32 18.65
N GLY A 127 -31.38 -15.21 18.74
CA GLY A 127 -30.92 -14.66 20.01
C GLY A 127 -29.59 -15.22 20.54
N GLN A 128 -28.92 -16.12 19.80
CA GLN A 128 -27.62 -16.66 20.21
C GLN A 128 -26.51 -15.60 20.17
N ASN A 129 -26.57 -14.68 19.22
CA ASN A 129 -25.61 -13.58 19.09
C ASN A 129 -26.32 -12.23 19.24
N ILE A 130 -25.77 -11.35 20.09
CA ILE A 130 -26.36 -10.03 20.38
C ILE A 130 -25.36 -8.93 20.04
N ILE A 131 -25.77 -7.96 19.23
CA ILE A 131 -24.94 -6.79 18.93
C ILE A 131 -24.83 -5.91 20.18
N VAL A 132 -23.62 -5.73 20.70
CA VAL A 132 -23.35 -4.88 21.87
C VAL A 132 -22.56 -3.62 21.55
N GLY A 133 -22.01 -3.53 20.34
CA GLY A 133 -21.27 -2.36 19.89
C GLY A 133 -21.09 -2.33 18.37
N VAL A 134 -20.77 -1.13 17.89
CA VAL A 134 -20.45 -0.88 16.48
C VAL A 134 -19.03 -0.36 16.39
N MET A 135 -18.19 -0.99 15.59
CA MET A 135 -16.81 -0.58 15.31
C MET A 135 -16.75 0.39 14.13
N GLU A 136 -15.68 1.18 14.08
CA GLU A 136 -15.30 1.87 12.86
C GLU A 136 -14.87 0.90 11.77
N ASP A 137 -14.95 1.34 10.51
CA ASP A 137 -14.53 0.58 9.35
C ASP A 137 -13.01 0.46 9.30
N PHE A 138 -12.51 -0.73 9.00
CA PHE A 138 -11.09 -0.98 8.84
C PHE A 138 -10.80 -1.84 7.61
N ASP A 139 -9.62 -1.63 7.03
CA ASP A 139 -9.18 -2.30 5.81
C ASP A 139 -8.67 -3.70 6.14
N LEU A 140 -9.34 -4.73 5.62
CA LEU A 140 -8.95 -6.13 5.85
C LEU A 140 -7.79 -6.59 4.94
N ALA A 141 -7.54 -5.87 3.85
CA ALA A 141 -6.63 -6.28 2.79
C ALA A 141 -6.00 -5.04 2.10
N SER A 142 -5.50 -5.21 0.87
CA SER A 142 -4.93 -4.12 0.08
C SER A 142 -5.96 -3.03 -0.24
N ALA A 143 -5.48 -1.81 -0.54
CA ALA A 143 -6.30 -0.67 -0.95
C ALA A 143 -7.16 -0.90 -2.23
N ARG A 144 -6.99 -2.03 -2.90
CA ARG A 144 -7.83 -2.47 -4.01
C ARG A 144 -9.20 -3.00 -3.55
N GLN A 145 -9.29 -3.51 -2.32
CA GLN A 145 -10.53 -4.10 -1.82
C GLN A 145 -11.33 -3.07 -1.03
N ALA A 146 -12.64 -3.03 -1.25
CA ALA A 146 -13.53 -2.23 -0.43
C ALA A 146 -13.58 -2.80 0.99
N VAL A 147 -13.79 -1.92 1.98
CA VAL A 147 -14.12 -2.36 3.34
C VAL A 147 -15.35 -3.25 3.28
N LYS A 148 -15.25 -4.42 3.91
CA LYS A 148 -16.32 -5.41 3.95
C LYS A 148 -17.10 -5.30 5.26
N PRO A 149 -18.34 -5.80 5.31
CA PRO A 149 -19.05 -6.07 6.55
C PRO A 149 -18.27 -7.06 7.41
N VAL A 150 -17.91 -6.63 8.62
CA VAL A 150 -17.17 -7.45 9.59
C VAL A 150 -18.06 -7.67 10.80
N LEU A 151 -18.07 -8.90 11.31
CA LEU A 151 -18.52 -9.21 12.66
C LEU A 151 -17.34 -9.65 13.52
N TYR A 152 -17.38 -9.26 14.79
CA TYR A 152 -16.43 -9.69 15.80
C TYR A 152 -17.20 -10.39 16.92
N THR A 153 -16.93 -11.67 17.19
CA THR A 153 -17.59 -12.44 18.26
C THR A 153 -16.64 -12.73 19.42
N GLY A 154 -17.16 -12.61 20.65
CA GLY A 154 -16.43 -13.04 21.83
C GLY A 154 -16.14 -14.54 21.80
N SER A 155 -14.87 -14.93 21.96
CA SER A 155 -14.44 -16.32 22.05
C SER A 155 -13.35 -16.48 23.12
N LYS A 156 -13.49 -17.51 23.95
CA LYS A 156 -12.42 -17.95 24.87
C LYS A 156 -11.35 -18.78 24.16
N GLU A 157 -11.67 -19.24 22.95
CA GLU A 157 -10.77 -20.05 22.13
C GLU A 157 -10.20 -19.26 20.96
N GLY A 158 -8.98 -19.63 20.57
CA GLY A 158 -8.26 -18.99 19.49
C GLY A 158 -7.08 -19.83 19.04
N TYR A 159 -6.36 -19.28 18.07
CA TYR A 159 -5.14 -19.87 17.53
C TYR A 159 -4.10 -18.83 17.13
N VAL A 160 -4.34 -17.54 17.36
CA VAL A 160 -3.33 -16.49 17.19
C VAL A 160 -3.30 -15.63 18.42
N LEU A 161 -2.09 -15.34 18.89
CA LEU A 161 -1.84 -14.31 19.88
C LEU A 161 -1.48 -13.01 19.18
N HIS A 162 -2.24 -11.96 19.48
CA HIS A 162 -2.04 -10.61 19.00
C HIS A 162 -1.39 -9.79 20.12
N ILE A 163 -0.19 -9.26 19.88
CA ILE A 163 0.63 -8.62 20.89
C ILE A 163 0.99 -7.21 20.43
N ALA A 164 0.59 -6.21 21.20
CA ALA A 164 1.04 -4.83 21.02
C ALA A 164 2.27 -4.57 21.90
N LEU A 165 3.40 -4.29 21.27
CA LEU A 165 4.65 -3.92 21.95
C LEU A 165 4.65 -2.43 22.31
N ASP A 166 5.45 -2.06 23.32
CA ASP A 166 5.64 -0.65 23.65
C ASP A 166 6.40 0.11 22.54
N GLN A 167 5.69 1.02 21.88
CA GLN A 167 6.25 1.92 20.86
C GLN A 167 7.18 3.00 21.40
N SER A 168 7.15 3.30 22.70
CA SER A 168 7.98 4.36 23.28
C SER A 168 9.44 3.96 23.48
N HIS A 169 9.73 2.66 23.51
CA HIS A 169 11.07 2.09 23.70
C HIS A 169 11.36 0.99 22.65
N PRO A 170 11.46 1.34 21.34
CA PRO A 170 11.69 0.36 20.27
C PRO A 170 13.02 -0.39 20.40
N GLU A 171 14.00 0.17 21.09
CA GLU A 171 15.27 -0.49 21.43
C GLU A 171 15.10 -1.76 22.27
N ASN A 172 14.00 -1.87 23.03
CA ASN A 172 13.72 -3.04 23.86
C ASN A 172 13.06 -4.19 23.10
N TRP A 173 12.55 -3.95 21.87
CA TRP A 173 11.77 -4.95 21.13
C TRP A 173 12.53 -6.26 20.94
N LYS A 174 13.82 -6.20 20.64
CA LYS A 174 14.64 -7.42 20.47
C LYS A 174 14.64 -8.28 21.74
N ASN A 175 14.90 -7.66 22.90
CA ASN A 175 14.88 -8.34 24.19
C ASN A 175 13.49 -8.90 24.52
N THR A 176 12.42 -8.15 24.21
CA THR A 176 11.04 -8.61 24.40
C THR A 176 10.72 -9.81 23.54
N ILE A 177 11.15 -9.82 22.28
CA ILE A 177 10.98 -10.94 21.35
C ILE A 177 11.77 -12.17 21.82
N ASP A 178 12.98 -11.99 22.35
CA ASP A 178 13.76 -13.09 22.92
C ASP A 178 13.03 -13.72 24.13
N LYS A 179 12.44 -12.90 25.02
CA LYS A 179 11.60 -13.36 26.13
C LYS A 179 10.32 -14.06 25.66
N ILE A 180 9.67 -13.53 24.63
CA ILE A 180 8.50 -14.16 24.01
C ILE A 180 8.88 -15.54 23.46
N THR A 181 10.03 -15.64 22.79
CA THR A 181 10.54 -16.89 22.20
C THR A 181 10.83 -17.92 23.29
N ALA A 182 11.46 -17.52 24.39
CA ALA A 182 11.74 -18.41 25.52
C ALA A 182 10.44 -18.94 26.16
N ASN A 183 9.44 -18.08 26.39
CA ASN A 183 8.14 -18.49 26.92
C ASN A 183 7.35 -19.36 25.94
N TYR A 184 7.42 -19.06 24.64
CA TYR A 184 6.79 -19.89 23.62
C TYR A 184 7.37 -21.31 23.63
N LYS A 185 8.71 -21.43 23.66
CA LYS A 185 9.40 -22.72 23.69
C LYS A 185 9.16 -23.52 24.98
N SER A 186 8.80 -22.88 26.09
CA SER A 186 8.44 -23.63 27.31
C SER A 186 7.06 -24.30 27.18
N VAL A 187 6.14 -23.71 26.42
CA VAL A 187 4.79 -24.23 26.19
C VAL A 187 4.74 -25.16 24.97
N PHE A 188 5.52 -24.85 23.94
CA PHE A 188 5.61 -25.56 22.66
C PHE A 188 7.09 -25.89 22.33
N PRO A 189 7.68 -26.90 23.00
CA PRO A 189 9.09 -27.23 22.82
C PRO A 189 9.41 -27.74 21.41
N ASP A 190 8.50 -28.52 20.83
CA ASP A 190 8.67 -29.21 19.55
C ASP A 190 8.36 -28.32 18.33
N ASP A 191 7.68 -27.19 18.52
CA ASP A 191 7.26 -26.29 17.44
C ASP A 191 8.17 -25.07 17.31
N GLU A 192 8.40 -24.61 16.08
CA GLU A 192 9.10 -23.35 15.82
C GLU A 192 8.18 -22.15 15.98
N LEU A 193 8.73 -21.05 16.50
CA LEU A 193 7.97 -19.81 16.69
C LEU A 193 7.70 -19.15 15.33
N ASP A 194 6.45 -19.18 14.87
CA ASP A 194 5.97 -18.39 13.75
C ASP A 194 5.52 -17.00 14.22
N LEU A 195 6.49 -16.10 14.37
CA LEU A 195 6.29 -14.70 14.74
C LEU A 195 6.25 -13.82 13.50
N LYS A 196 5.16 -13.08 13.31
CA LYS A 196 4.98 -12.15 12.18
C LYS A 196 4.62 -10.75 12.66
N PHE A 197 5.37 -9.75 12.20
CA PHE A 197 4.98 -8.36 12.37
C PHE A 197 3.82 -8.01 11.43
N LEU A 198 2.83 -7.31 11.96
CA LEU A 198 1.65 -6.94 11.16
C LEU A 198 2.02 -5.97 10.03
N ASP A 199 3.01 -5.11 10.25
CA ASP A 199 3.55 -4.23 9.20
C ASP A 199 4.11 -5.00 8.01
N ASP A 200 4.82 -6.11 8.25
CA ASP A 200 5.37 -6.93 7.17
C ASP A 200 4.24 -7.62 6.38
N VAL A 201 3.20 -8.08 7.07
CA VAL A 201 2.00 -8.65 6.43
C VAL A 201 1.33 -7.61 5.53
N VAL A 202 1.14 -6.39 6.03
CA VAL A 202 0.57 -5.28 5.26
C VAL A 202 1.46 -4.90 4.08
N GLN A 203 2.79 -4.85 4.26
CA GLN A 203 3.72 -4.58 3.18
C GLN A 203 3.68 -5.64 2.08
N ASN A 204 3.45 -6.91 2.47
CA ASN A 204 3.36 -8.01 1.52
C ASN A 204 2.16 -7.90 0.57
N PHE A 205 1.09 -7.19 0.96
CA PHE A 205 -0.02 -6.87 0.06
C PHE A 205 0.39 -6.00 -1.13
N TYR A 206 1.49 -5.26 -1.01
CA TYR A 206 1.97 -4.31 -2.01
C TYR A 206 3.24 -4.79 -2.73
N THR A 207 3.66 -6.04 -2.50
CA THR A 207 4.89 -6.58 -3.10
C THR A 207 4.79 -6.66 -4.63
N GLN A 208 3.64 -7.03 -5.16
CA GLN A 208 3.41 -7.10 -6.61
C GLN A 208 3.50 -5.70 -7.24
N GLU A 209 2.91 -4.69 -6.60
CA GLU A 209 2.95 -3.29 -7.01
C GLU A 209 4.39 -2.75 -6.97
N LYS A 210 5.16 -3.08 -5.91
CA LYS A 210 6.58 -2.71 -5.80
C LYS A 210 7.41 -3.34 -6.92
N GLN A 211 7.17 -4.61 -7.24
CA GLN A 211 7.88 -5.29 -8.32
C GLN A 211 7.55 -4.69 -9.69
N LEU A 212 6.26 -4.43 -9.97
CA LEU A 212 5.83 -3.78 -11.20
C LEU A 212 6.43 -2.37 -11.33
N SER A 213 6.38 -1.57 -10.26
CA SER A 213 7.01 -0.24 -10.22
C SER A 213 8.51 -0.30 -10.53
N LYS A 214 9.21 -1.30 -9.98
CA LYS A 214 10.63 -1.53 -10.26
C LYS A 214 10.86 -1.87 -11.74
N LEU A 215 10.09 -2.82 -12.29
CA LEU A 215 10.19 -3.20 -13.71
C LEU A 215 9.94 -2.01 -14.65
N LEU A 216 8.88 -1.23 -14.37
CA LEU A 216 8.58 -0.01 -15.13
C LEU A 216 9.68 1.03 -15.01
N SER A 217 10.28 1.20 -13.83
CA SER A 217 11.41 2.12 -13.65
C SER A 217 12.62 1.74 -14.50
N TRP A 218 12.94 0.45 -14.58
CA TRP A 218 14.00 -0.06 -15.47
C TRP A 218 13.64 0.15 -16.94
N ALA A 219 12.41 -0.16 -17.34
CA ALA A 219 11.94 0.04 -18.70
C ALA A 219 12.01 1.52 -19.13
N VAL A 220 11.55 2.44 -18.27
CA VAL A 220 11.63 3.89 -18.49
C VAL A 220 13.08 4.34 -18.60
N GLY A 221 13.97 3.86 -17.71
CA GLY A 221 15.40 4.16 -17.78
C GLY A 221 16.02 3.73 -19.11
N LEU A 222 15.71 2.52 -19.58
CA LEU A 222 16.18 2.02 -20.88
C LEU A 222 15.58 2.80 -22.05
N SER A 223 14.30 3.13 -22.00
CA SER A 223 13.63 3.96 -23.03
C SER A 223 14.25 5.35 -23.13
N ILE A 224 14.58 5.99 -22.00
CA ILE A 224 15.26 7.29 -21.97
C ILE A 224 16.66 7.19 -22.59
N LEU A 225 17.41 6.11 -22.30
CA LEU A 225 18.73 5.89 -22.91
C LEU A 225 18.64 5.72 -24.43
N ILE A 226 17.72 4.88 -24.91
CA ILE A 226 17.52 4.64 -26.35
C ILE A 226 17.05 5.92 -27.04
N ALA A 227 16.10 6.65 -26.44
CA ALA A 227 15.64 7.93 -26.95
C ALA A 227 16.78 8.97 -26.99
N GLY A 228 17.62 9.00 -25.96
CA GLY A 228 18.82 9.84 -25.91
C GLY A 228 19.81 9.53 -27.05
N LEU A 229 20.06 8.24 -27.33
CA LEU A 229 20.88 7.81 -28.46
C LEU A 229 20.26 8.20 -29.81
N GLY A 230 18.94 8.05 -29.96
CA GLY A 230 18.22 8.46 -31.17
C GLY A 230 18.29 9.97 -31.42
N LEU A 231 18.03 10.78 -30.39
CA LEU A 231 18.16 12.24 -30.44
C LEU A 231 19.60 12.66 -30.76
N PHE A 232 20.57 11.97 -30.18
CA PHE A 232 21.99 12.19 -30.46
C PHE A 232 22.35 11.87 -31.92
N GLY A 233 21.87 10.76 -32.46
CA GLY A 233 22.06 10.38 -33.86
C GLY A 233 21.43 11.38 -34.82
N LEU A 234 20.18 11.80 -34.55
CA LEU A 234 19.48 12.81 -35.33
C LEU A 234 20.20 14.17 -35.30
N ALA A 235 20.71 14.56 -34.13
CA ALA A 235 21.47 15.79 -33.97
C ALA A 235 22.76 15.77 -34.80
N ILE A 236 23.50 14.66 -34.82
CA ILE A 236 24.71 14.50 -35.64
C ILE A 236 24.37 14.58 -37.13
N PHE A 237 23.34 13.86 -37.58
CA PHE A 237 22.90 13.89 -38.97
C PHE A 237 22.51 15.31 -39.41
N THR A 238 21.72 16.01 -38.59
CA THR A 238 21.27 17.38 -38.88
C THR A 238 22.43 18.38 -38.89
N ALA A 239 23.38 18.25 -37.96
CA ALA A 239 24.57 19.09 -37.92
C ALA A 239 25.43 18.91 -39.18
N ASN A 240 25.65 17.65 -39.60
CA ASN A 240 26.40 17.32 -40.82
C ASN A 240 25.70 17.79 -42.09
N GLN A 241 24.36 17.78 -42.15
CA GLN A 241 23.62 18.24 -43.32
C GLN A 241 23.58 19.78 -43.42
N ARG A 242 23.74 20.49 -42.30
CA ARG A 242 23.71 21.96 -42.22
C ARG A 242 25.08 22.61 -42.02
N THR A 243 26.18 21.86 -42.13
CA THR A 243 27.56 22.37 -41.99
C THR A 243 27.86 23.54 -42.93
N LYS A 244 27.41 23.49 -44.19
CA LYS A 244 27.61 24.59 -45.16
C LYS A 244 26.87 25.87 -44.75
N GLU A 245 25.63 25.76 -44.29
CA GLU A 245 24.83 26.91 -43.81
C GLU A 245 25.41 27.50 -42.51
N ILE A 246 25.81 26.63 -41.58
CA ILE A 246 26.40 27.00 -40.29
C ILE A 246 27.76 27.69 -40.50
N GLY A 247 28.59 27.18 -41.43
CA GLY A 247 29.88 27.78 -41.81
C GLY A 247 29.74 29.18 -42.37
N ILE A 248 28.81 29.38 -43.32
CA ILE A 248 28.54 30.71 -43.92
C ILE A 248 28.03 31.69 -42.86
N ARG A 249 27.08 31.29 -42.00
CA ARG A 249 26.56 32.15 -40.92
C ARG A 249 27.62 32.53 -39.88
N LYS A 250 28.54 31.62 -39.56
CA LYS A 250 29.64 31.87 -38.61
C LYS A 250 30.64 32.90 -39.16
N VAL A 251 30.94 32.86 -40.46
CA VAL A 251 31.78 33.87 -41.15
C VAL A 251 31.08 35.23 -41.22
N LEU A 252 29.75 35.25 -41.33
CA LEU A 252 28.92 36.46 -41.29
C LEU A 252 28.71 37.01 -39.85
N GLY A 253 29.38 36.45 -38.84
CA GLY A 253 29.36 36.98 -37.47
C GLY A 253 28.24 36.42 -36.56
N ALA A 254 27.54 35.37 -36.97
CA ALA A 254 26.54 34.73 -36.11
C ALA A 254 27.18 34.10 -34.87
N SER A 255 26.60 34.35 -33.70
CA SER A 255 27.13 33.82 -32.44
C SER A 255 26.84 32.31 -32.30
N VAL A 256 27.74 31.60 -31.62
CA VAL A 256 27.58 30.17 -31.29
C VAL A 256 26.25 29.90 -30.55
N PHE A 257 25.77 30.87 -29.78
CA PHE A 257 24.51 30.80 -29.05
C PHE A 257 23.29 30.82 -29.99
N GLN A 258 23.28 31.66 -31.03
CA GLN A 258 22.19 31.71 -32.01
C GLN A 258 22.06 30.40 -32.80
N ILE A 259 23.19 29.78 -33.17
CA ILE A 259 23.21 28.49 -33.87
C ILE A 259 22.71 27.37 -32.95
N THR A 260 23.13 27.38 -31.68
CA THR A 260 22.70 26.40 -30.66
C THR A 260 21.21 26.51 -30.36
N PHE A 261 20.67 27.72 -30.23
CA PHE A 261 19.25 27.96 -29.99
C PHE A 261 18.37 27.51 -31.16
N LEU A 262 18.81 27.75 -32.41
CA LEU A 262 18.08 27.31 -33.60
C LEU A 262 17.96 25.78 -33.68
N LEU A 263 19.03 25.07 -33.30
CA LEU A 263 19.03 23.60 -33.23
C LEU A 263 18.16 23.08 -32.08
N LEU A 264 18.23 23.71 -30.90
CA LEU A 264 17.38 23.37 -29.74
C LEU A 264 15.89 23.57 -30.03
N ARG A 265 15.51 24.64 -30.73
CA ARG A 265 14.10 24.97 -31.02
C ARG A 265 13.38 23.86 -31.80
N ASN A 266 14.01 23.32 -32.84
CA ASN A 266 13.40 22.26 -33.65
C ASN A 266 13.20 20.98 -32.84
N LEU A 267 14.17 20.61 -32.02
CA LEU A 267 14.08 19.44 -31.13
C LEU A 267 13.05 19.63 -30.00
N LEU A 268 13.01 20.80 -29.37
CA LEU A 268 12.00 21.11 -28.36
C LEU A 268 10.58 21.07 -28.93
N SER A 269 10.38 21.49 -30.19
CA SER A 269 9.09 21.39 -30.86
C SER A 269 8.64 19.93 -31.06
N LEU A 270 9.57 19.03 -31.42
CA LEU A 270 9.31 17.59 -31.51
C LEU A 270 8.96 16.98 -30.14
N VAL A 271 9.69 17.35 -29.09
CA VAL A 271 9.41 16.91 -27.70
C VAL A 271 8.05 17.42 -27.23
N ALA A 272 7.68 18.67 -27.56
CA ALA A 272 6.38 19.24 -27.21
C ALA A 272 5.22 18.49 -27.88
N ILE A 273 5.35 18.18 -29.17
CA ILE A 273 4.36 17.37 -29.91
C ILE A 273 4.26 15.97 -29.30
N ALA A 274 5.40 15.34 -28.96
CA ALA A 274 5.41 14.05 -28.30
C ALA A 274 4.70 14.09 -26.95
N CYS A 275 4.92 15.12 -26.12
CA CYS A 275 4.23 15.29 -24.84
C CYS A 275 2.72 15.48 -25.03
N LEU A 276 2.31 16.26 -26.04
CA LEU A 276 0.89 16.51 -26.33
C LEU A 276 0.14 15.23 -26.66
N VAL A 277 0.78 14.29 -27.36
CA VAL A 277 0.20 12.98 -27.68
C VAL A 277 0.34 11.98 -26.51
N ALA A 278 1.50 11.96 -25.85
CA ALA A 278 1.78 11.00 -24.79
C ALA A 278 0.97 11.25 -23.52
N PHE A 279 0.71 12.51 -23.14
CA PHE A 279 0.03 12.83 -21.88
C PHE A 279 -1.43 12.34 -21.83
N PRO A 280 -2.27 12.54 -22.87
CA PRO A 280 -3.62 11.97 -22.92
C PRO A 280 -3.62 10.44 -22.84
N ILE A 281 -2.69 9.80 -23.55
CA ILE A 281 -2.56 8.33 -23.55
C ILE A 281 -2.17 7.84 -22.16
N ALA A 282 -1.13 8.45 -21.56
CA ALA A 282 -0.67 8.12 -20.22
C ALA A 282 -1.78 8.34 -19.18
N TYR A 283 -2.52 9.45 -19.27
CA TYR A 283 -3.66 9.74 -18.40
C TYR A 283 -4.73 8.66 -18.51
N TYR A 284 -5.09 8.24 -19.73
CA TYR A 284 -6.09 7.19 -19.95
C TYR A 284 -5.69 5.86 -19.28
N PHE A 285 -4.47 5.39 -19.51
CA PHE A 285 -3.98 4.14 -18.91
C PHE A 285 -3.85 4.24 -17.38
N MET A 286 -3.31 5.35 -16.86
CA MET A 286 -3.21 5.56 -15.42
C MET A 286 -4.59 5.62 -14.76
N GLN A 287 -5.56 6.28 -15.39
CA GLN A 287 -6.92 6.34 -14.87
C GLN A 287 -7.58 4.96 -14.87
N SER A 288 -7.40 4.18 -15.94
CA SER A 288 -7.88 2.80 -16.01
C SER A 288 -7.29 1.94 -14.89
N TRP A 289 -5.98 2.05 -14.65
CA TRP A 289 -5.31 1.35 -13.56
C TRP A 289 -5.77 1.81 -12.17
N LEU A 290 -5.92 3.13 -11.96
CA LEU A 290 -6.42 3.69 -10.69
C LEU A 290 -7.88 3.34 -10.41
N ASN A 291 -8.67 3.00 -11.43
CA ASN A 291 -10.05 2.56 -11.25
C ASN A 291 -10.14 1.16 -10.61
N GLU A 292 -9.07 0.37 -10.62
CA GLU A 292 -8.99 -0.90 -9.88
C GLU A 292 -8.83 -0.70 -8.36
N PHE A 293 -8.55 0.54 -7.92
CA PHE A 293 -8.39 0.88 -6.52
C PHE A 293 -9.65 1.56 -5.99
N VAL A 294 -10.20 1.03 -4.90
CA VAL A 294 -11.35 1.64 -4.20
C VAL A 294 -10.92 2.95 -3.56
N TYR A 295 -9.75 2.96 -2.92
CA TYR A 295 -9.12 4.17 -2.40
C TYR A 295 -8.07 4.65 -3.40
N ARG A 296 -8.46 5.56 -4.27
CA ARG A 296 -7.59 6.12 -5.32
C ARG A 296 -7.25 7.59 -5.06
N THR A 297 -6.02 7.96 -5.36
CA THR A 297 -5.65 9.38 -5.49
C THR A 297 -6.11 9.93 -6.83
N THR A 298 -6.43 11.21 -6.89
CA THR A 298 -6.64 11.90 -8.17
C THR A 298 -5.29 12.18 -8.83
N ILE A 299 -5.20 12.00 -10.15
CA ILE A 299 -3.99 12.33 -10.91
C ILE A 299 -3.89 13.86 -10.94
N SER A 300 -2.91 14.39 -10.22
CA SER A 300 -2.71 15.83 -10.16
C SER A 300 -2.04 16.34 -11.45
N PRO A 301 -2.58 17.37 -12.13
CA PRO A 301 -2.03 17.87 -13.40
C PRO A 301 -0.56 18.33 -13.33
N TRP A 302 -0.08 18.73 -12.15
CA TRP A 302 1.30 19.16 -11.96
C TRP A 302 2.32 18.07 -12.28
N ILE A 303 1.97 16.79 -12.14
CA ILE A 303 2.86 15.65 -12.42
C ILE A 303 3.26 15.63 -13.91
N PHE A 304 2.32 15.96 -14.81
CA PHE A 304 2.61 16.10 -16.23
C PHE A 304 3.52 17.30 -16.51
N GLY A 305 3.31 18.42 -15.79
CA GLY A 305 4.18 19.59 -15.86
C GLY A 305 5.61 19.28 -15.43
N LEU A 306 5.78 18.59 -14.29
CA LEU A 306 7.10 18.17 -13.80
C LEU A 306 7.77 17.18 -14.77
N SER A 307 7.00 16.25 -15.33
CA SER A 307 7.49 15.28 -16.32
C SER A 307 7.95 15.96 -17.62
N ALA A 308 7.18 16.94 -18.12
CA ALA A 308 7.55 17.75 -19.29
C ALA A 308 8.85 18.52 -19.03
N LEU A 309 8.98 19.16 -17.86
CA LEU A 309 10.19 19.88 -17.47
C LEU A 309 11.39 18.93 -17.37
N GLY A 310 11.21 17.74 -16.79
CA GLY A 310 12.25 16.72 -16.72
C GLY A 310 12.72 16.25 -18.11
N LEU A 311 11.80 16.02 -19.05
CA LEU A 311 12.12 15.67 -20.42
C LEU A 311 12.85 16.79 -21.17
N ILE A 312 12.41 18.04 -21.01
CA ILE A 312 13.06 19.21 -21.60
C ILE A 312 14.48 19.37 -21.04
N ALA A 313 14.66 19.21 -19.72
CA ALA A 313 15.96 19.29 -19.07
C ALA A 313 16.89 18.18 -19.57
N PHE A 314 16.39 16.93 -19.68
CA PHE A 314 17.14 15.81 -20.21
C PHE A 314 17.57 16.02 -21.66
N ALA A 315 16.63 16.40 -22.54
CA ALA A 315 16.93 16.70 -23.95
C ALA A 315 17.95 17.84 -24.09
N SER A 316 17.82 18.88 -23.26
CA SER A 316 18.75 20.01 -23.23
C SER A 316 20.15 19.59 -22.77
N LEU A 317 20.27 18.69 -21.80
CA LEU A 317 21.55 18.17 -21.31
C LEU A 317 22.26 17.34 -22.38
N VAL A 318 21.54 16.39 -23.00
CA VAL A 318 22.06 15.57 -24.11
C VAL A 318 22.55 16.47 -25.26
N LEU A 319 21.84 17.55 -25.56
CA LEU A 319 22.23 18.45 -26.64
C LEU A 319 23.35 19.43 -26.26
N SER A 320 23.38 19.92 -25.02
CA SER A 320 24.44 20.82 -24.53
C SER A 320 25.81 20.19 -24.66
N THR A 321 25.93 18.89 -24.35
CA THR A 321 27.19 18.16 -24.58
C THR A 321 27.60 18.18 -26.06
N LYS A 322 26.66 17.98 -27.00
CA LYS A 322 26.93 18.04 -28.45
C LYS A 322 27.25 19.45 -28.97
N SER A 323 26.49 20.47 -28.57
CA SER A 323 26.71 21.86 -29.01
C SER A 323 28.08 22.38 -28.58
N VAL A 324 28.56 22.01 -27.38
CA VAL A 324 29.91 22.35 -26.93
C VAL A 324 30.98 21.66 -27.78
N PHE A 325 30.80 20.38 -28.12
CA PHE A 325 31.74 19.66 -29.01
C PHE A 325 31.71 20.17 -30.45
N ALA A 326 30.54 20.47 -31.03
CA ALA A 326 30.40 20.97 -32.39
C ALA A 326 30.85 22.44 -32.53
N ALA A 327 30.63 23.27 -31.51
CA ALA A 327 31.09 24.66 -31.51
C ALA A 327 32.62 24.80 -31.39
N LYS A 328 33.27 23.86 -30.69
CA LYS A 328 34.74 23.77 -30.57
C LYS A 328 35.42 23.21 -31.82
N ALA A 329 34.67 22.71 -32.81
CA ALA A 329 35.24 22.27 -34.08
C ALA A 329 35.80 23.50 -34.84
N ASN A 330 37.08 23.43 -35.19
CA ASN A 330 37.83 24.53 -35.78
C ASN A 330 37.40 24.72 -37.24
N PRO A 331 36.83 25.88 -37.63
CA PRO A 331 36.22 26.09 -38.96
C PRO A 331 37.22 26.00 -40.13
N ILE A 332 38.52 26.10 -39.84
CA ILE A 332 39.59 26.00 -40.85
C ILE A 332 39.70 24.58 -41.44
N ASN A 333 39.28 23.54 -40.73
CA ASN A 333 39.31 22.17 -41.28
C ASN A 333 38.11 21.87 -42.20
N SER A 334 36.95 22.48 -41.96
CA SER A 334 35.74 22.22 -42.77
C SER A 334 35.74 22.89 -44.16
N LEU A 335 36.66 23.82 -44.41
CA LEU A 335 36.88 24.46 -45.72
C LEU A 335 38.08 23.88 -46.47
N ARG A 336 38.84 22.97 -45.84
CA ARG A 336 40.05 22.36 -46.42
C ARG A 336 39.86 20.90 -46.85
N ASP A 337 38.71 20.31 -46.52
CA ASP A 337 38.30 18.99 -47.03
C ASP A 337 37.49 19.15 -48.33
N GLU A 338 38.04 19.93 -49.26
CA GLU A 338 37.84 19.73 -50.71
C GLU A 338 39.08 19.04 -51.28
#